data_AF-G5J422-F1
#
_entry.id   AF-G5J422-F1
#
_cell.length_a   1.000
_cell.length_b   1.000
_cell.length_c   1.000
_cell.angle_alpha   90.00
_cell.angle_beta   90.00
_cell.angle_gamma   90.00
#
_symmetry.space_group_name_H-M   'P 1'
#
loop_
_entity.id
_entity.type
_entity.pdbx_description
1 polymer ?
#
loop_
_entity_poly.entity_id
_entity_poly.type
_entity_poly.pdbx_seq_one_letter_code
_entity_poly.pdbx_strand_id
1 'polypeptide(L)'
;MGKVWELDFYSRPILDENKKKQWEVLICETQTDSQGSLEDGFRYAQFCPPKTVNSMWLREAIETAMEKTGEAPSKVRFFRRQMNNMIVKACEDAGLVATPSRRTYTLNHWLKQRQQDFYPSQEGYNEAAATNASVAYPALDAIALPDAVRGDRSDKWTFVSLEASAFEEMKEWDIRFGEGFPLALADLSPDTKIPGFIIYSQRALPLAAWMSGLELVALKFKSKPLPILSLETGLSDSWILANLTDQSGVAEGKGFEDTKNKAEGVHFLAIQPRPDVETFSGFWLLKDD
;
A
#
# COMPACT_ATOMS: atom_id res chain seq x y z
N MET A 1 -2.23 18.56 1.99
CA MET A 1 -2.16 17.33 2.79
C MET A 1 -0.70 17.14 3.17
N GLY A 2 -0.37 16.76 4.41
CA GLY A 2 1.03 16.60 4.80
C GLY A 2 1.68 15.40 4.13
N LYS A 3 3.01 15.40 4.01
CA LYS A 3 3.76 14.26 3.47
C LYS A 3 3.50 13.00 4.30
N VAL A 4 3.48 11.84 3.65
CA VAL A 4 3.41 10.53 4.32
C VAL A 4 4.78 9.88 4.16
N TRP A 5 5.28 9.28 5.23
CA TRP A 5 6.50 8.46 5.16
C TRP A 5 6.16 6.98 5.23
N GLU A 6 7.03 6.16 4.67
CA GLU A 6 7.02 4.71 4.77
C GLU A 6 8.30 4.26 5.49
N LEU A 7 8.16 3.43 6.51
CA LEU A 7 9.25 3.00 7.38
C LEU A 7 9.39 1.47 7.41
N ASP A 8 10.61 0.99 7.22
CA ASP A 8 11.03 -0.37 7.54
C ASP A 8 12.13 -0.31 8.59
N PHE A 9 12.03 -1.10 9.65
CA PHE A 9 13.12 -1.28 10.60
C PHE A 9 13.26 -2.76 10.92
N TYR A 10 14.25 -3.41 10.29
CA TYR A 10 14.38 -4.86 10.34
C TYR A 10 15.83 -5.31 10.12
N SER A 11 16.11 -6.57 10.47
CA SER A 11 17.42 -7.18 10.20
C SER A 11 17.69 -7.33 8.69
N ARG A 12 18.95 -7.18 8.29
CA ARG A 12 19.45 -7.29 6.92
C ARG A 12 20.30 -8.55 6.74
N PRO A 13 20.52 -9.03 5.50
CA PRO A 13 21.39 -10.17 5.22
C PRO A 13 22.88 -9.82 5.33
N ILE A 14 23.26 -9.02 6.34
CA ILE A 14 24.61 -8.56 6.61
C ILE A 14 24.95 -9.01 8.03
N LEU A 15 26.05 -9.75 8.19
CA LEU A 15 26.50 -10.26 9.47
C LEU A 15 27.63 -9.38 10.03
N ASP A 16 27.55 -9.08 11.32
CA ASP A 16 28.65 -8.45 12.05
C ASP A 16 29.78 -9.46 12.35
N GLU A 17 30.84 -8.96 12.99
CA GLU A 17 32.00 -9.76 13.44
C GLU A 17 31.60 -10.96 14.34
N ASN A 18 30.46 -10.85 15.03
CA ASN A 18 29.91 -11.88 15.92
C ASN A 18 28.89 -12.79 15.22
N LYS A 19 28.79 -12.74 13.90
CA LYS A 19 27.82 -13.49 13.07
C LYS A 19 26.35 -13.17 13.39
N LYS A 20 26.07 -11.98 13.92
CA LYS A 20 24.69 -11.49 14.14
C LYS A 20 24.24 -10.62 12.98
N LYS A 21 22.96 -10.72 12.61
CA LYS A 21 22.39 -9.87 11.56
C LYS A 21 22.37 -8.41 11.99
N GLN A 22 22.93 -7.54 11.16
CA GLN A 22 22.81 -6.08 11.30
C GLN A 22 21.36 -5.66 11.10
N TRP A 23 20.94 -4.64 11.83
CA TRP A 23 19.63 -4.01 11.66
C TRP A 23 19.78 -2.73 10.86
N GLU A 24 18.72 -2.30 10.21
CA GLU A 24 18.71 -1.05 9.47
C GLU A 24 17.31 -0.46 9.46
N VAL A 25 17.24 0.85 9.66
CA VAL A 25 16.03 1.64 9.41
C VAL A 25 16.11 2.23 8.00
N LEU A 26 15.01 2.11 7.27
CA LEU A 26 14.77 2.79 6.00
C LEU A 26 13.50 3.62 6.15
N ILE A 27 13.57 4.88 5.75
CA ILE A 27 12.45 5.82 5.72
C ILE A 27 12.42 6.46 4.34
N CYS A 28 11.27 6.49 3.69
CA CYS A 28 11.10 7.21 2.43
C CYS A 28 9.76 7.93 2.36
N GLU A 29 9.69 8.98 1.55
CA GLU A 29 8.45 9.68 1.26
C GLU A 29 7.55 8.85 0.34
N THR A 30 6.27 8.70 0.70
CA THR A 30 5.27 8.04 -0.17
C THR A 30 5.07 8.85 -1.44
N GLN A 31 5.30 8.21 -2.59
CA GLN A 31 4.96 8.78 -3.89
C GLN A 31 3.47 8.59 -4.19
N THR A 32 2.80 9.66 -4.60
CA THR A 32 1.34 9.65 -4.88
C THR A 32 0.99 10.04 -6.30
N ASP A 33 1.92 10.63 -7.05
CA ASP A 33 1.75 10.99 -8.46
C ASP A 33 1.91 9.75 -9.34
N SER A 34 0.95 9.49 -10.23
CA SER A 34 1.01 8.39 -11.19
C SER A 34 2.15 8.53 -12.20
N GLN A 35 2.63 9.76 -12.40
CA GLN A 35 3.74 10.12 -13.31
C GLN A 35 5.04 10.46 -12.57
N GLY A 36 5.07 10.35 -11.25
CA GLY A 36 6.27 10.65 -10.46
C GLY A 36 7.44 9.71 -10.77
N SER A 37 8.67 10.17 -10.58
CA SER A 37 9.82 9.27 -10.64
C SER A 37 9.89 8.41 -9.38
N LEU A 38 10.36 7.17 -9.53
CA LEU A 38 10.65 6.31 -8.39
C LEU A 38 11.80 6.84 -7.54
N GLU A 39 12.71 7.62 -8.13
CA GLU A 39 13.89 8.17 -7.46
C GLU A 39 13.60 9.49 -6.71
N ASP A 40 12.43 10.08 -6.97
CA ASP A 40 12.04 11.34 -6.34
C ASP A 40 11.68 11.15 -4.86
N GLY A 41 11.73 12.27 -4.14
CA GLY A 41 11.33 12.35 -2.73
C GLY A 41 12.44 11.99 -1.75
N PHE A 42 12.14 12.22 -0.48
CA PHE A 42 13.10 11.98 0.59
C PHE A 42 13.34 10.48 0.83
N ARG A 43 14.61 10.12 1.08
CA ARG A 43 15.04 8.79 1.52
C ARG A 43 16.09 8.90 2.62
N TYR A 44 15.97 8.05 3.63
CA TYR A 44 16.89 7.96 4.76
C TYR A 44 17.16 6.50 5.11
N ALA A 45 18.43 6.16 5.26
CA ALA A 45 18.88 4.82 5.66
C ALA A 45 19.93 4.95 6.76
N GLN A 46 19.82 4.13 7.80
CA GLN A 46 20.80 4.07 8.88
C GLN A 46 20.90 2.66 9.46
N PHE A 47 22.13 2.14 9.55
CA PHE A 47 22.38 0.87 10.24
C PHE A 47 22.29 1.01 11.76
N CYS A 48 21.71 0.00 12.39
CA CYS A 48 21.59 -0.16 13.83
C CYS A 48 22.33 -1.43 14.28
N PRO A 49 23.30 -1.31 15.20
CA PRO A 49 23.90 -2.47 15.83
C PRO A 49 22.86 -3.37 16.52
N PRO A 50 23.01 -4.71 16.52
CA PRO A 50 21.99 -5.61 17.07
C PRO A 50 21.73 -5.42 18.57
N LYS A 51 22.70 -4.89 19.32
CA LYS A 51 22.60 -4.65 20.76
C LYS A 51 21.79 -3.39 21.12
N THR A 52 21.54 -2.51 20.16
CA THR A 52 20.88 -1.21 20.37
C THR A 52 19.49 -1.15 19.72
N VAL A 53 18.99 -2.27 19.19
CA VAL A 53 17.66 -2.35 18.58
C VAL A 53 16.59 -2.17 19.66
N ASN A 54 16.03 -0.97 19.73
CA ASN A 54 14.93 -0.61 20.62
C ASN A 54 14.21 0.64 20.07
N SER A 55 13.10 1.02 20.72
CA SER A 55 12.29 2.16 20.30
C SER A 55 12.98 3.51 20.51
N MET A 56 13.89 3.65 21.47
CA MET A 56 14.62 4.91 21.70
C MET A 56 15.58 5.20 20.55
N TRP A 57 16.34 4.19 20.11
CA TRP A 57 17.22 4.31 18.94
C TRP A 57 16.43 4.63 17.67
N LEU A 58 15.30 3.96 17.47
CA LEU A 58 14.45 4.22 16.31
C LEU A 58 13.86 5.64 16.34
N ARG A 59 13.46 6.14 17.50
CA ARG A 59 12.99 7.53 17.67
C ARG A 59 14.07 8.53 17.24
N GLU A 60 15.29 8.38 17.74
CA GLU A 60 16.42 9.26 17.39
C GLU A 60 16.70 9.24 15.87
N ALA A 61 16.59 8.07 15.23
CA ALA A 61 16.74 7.95 13.78
C ALA A 61 15.61 8.65 13.01
N ILE A 62 14.37 8.59 13.50
CA ILE A 62 13.22 9.31 12.94
C ILE A 62 13.41 10.83 13.10
N GLU A 63 13.82 11.30 14.28
CA GLU A 63 14.10 12.72 14.57
C GLU A 63 15.21 13.25 13.65
N THR A 64 16.29 12.48 13.48
CA THR A 64 17.37 12.80 12.53
C THR A 64 16.85 12.90 11.09
N ALA A 65 15.92 12.02 10.68
CA ALA A 65 15.31 12.08 9.36
C ALA A 65 14.43 13.34 9.19
N MET A 66 13.71 13.76 10.24
CA MET A 66 12.91 15.01 10.23
C MET A 66 13.82 16.24 10.15
N GLU A 67 14.93 16.26 10.89
CA GLU A 67 15.91 17.35 10.80
C GLU A 67 16.49 17.48 9.38
N LYS A 68 16.78 16.36 8.72
CA LYS A 68 17.32 16.35 7.34
C LYS A 68 16.33 16.83 6.29
N THR A 69 15.04 16.57 6.47
CA THR A 69 13.99 17.06 5.55
C THR A 69 13.56 18.49 5.85
N GLY A 70 13.74 18.94 7.09
CA GLY A 70 13.21 20.21 7.57
C GLY A 70 11.70 20.21 7.83
N GLU A 71 11.02 19.07 7.62
CA GLU A 71 9.56 18.95 7.72
C GLU A 71 9.18 17.61 8.36
N ALA A 72 8.23 17.64 9.31
CA ALA A 72 7.66 16.41 9.88
C ALA A 72 6.56 15.83 8.97
N PRO A 73 6.51 14.49 8.76
CA PRO A 73 5.42 13.88 8.03
C PRO A 73 4.11 13.94 8.85
N SER A 74 2.98 13.88 8.16
CA SER A 74 1.67 13.78 8.79
C SER A 74 1.41 12.41 9.44
N LYS A 75 2.01 11.35 8.90
CA LYS A 75 1.96 9.98 9.43
C LYS A 75 3.09 9.13 8.85
N VAL A 76 3.38 8.02 9.51
CA VAL A 76 4.38 7.02 9.12
C VAL A 76 3.70 5.68 8.90
N ARG A 77 3.71 5.17 7.67
CA ARG A 77 3.25 3.84 7.29
C ARG A 77 4.34 2.80 7.50
N PHE A 78 3.96 1.60 7.92
CA PHE A 78 4.90 0.47 8.00
C PHE A 78 4.15 -0.86 7.86
N PHE A 79 4.82 -1.87 7.28
CA PHE A 79 4.20 -3.17 7.02
C PHE A 79 4.70 -4.31 7.95
N ARG A 80 5.79 -4.08 8.70
CA ARG A 80 6.41 -5.10 9.57
C ARG A 80 5.59 -5.36 10.83
N ARG A 81 4.65 -6.31 10.77
CA ARG A 81 3.79 -6.68 11.91
C ARG A 81 4.58 -7.02 13.19
N GLN A 82 5.70 -7.73 13.06
CA GLN A 82 6.55 -8.14 14.18
C GLN A 82 7.17 -6.96 14.93
N MET A 83 7.34 -5.83 14.24
CA MET A 83 7.97 -4.63 14.79
C MET A 83 6.93 -3.60 15.23
N ASN A 84 5.64 -3.92 15.18
CA ASN A 84 4.52 -3.01 15.44
C ASN A 84 4.70 -2.22 16.74
N ASN A 85 4.79 -2.90 17.88
CA ASN A 85 4.90 -2.23 19.19
C ASN A 85 6.10 -1.27 19.27
N MET A 86 7.22 -1.64 18.65
CA MET A 86 8.44 -0.84 18.71
C MET A 86 8.39 0.37 17.77
N ILE A 87 7.85 0.20 16.54
CA ILE A 87 7.68 1.30 15.58
C ILE A 87 6.63 2.28 16.09
N VAL A 88 5.48 1.79 16.58
CA VAL A 88 4.42 2.62 17.16
C VAL A 88 4.98 3.45 18.32
N LYS A 89 5.67 2.82 19.27
CA LYS A 89 6.26 3.53 20.41
C LYS A 89 7.26 4.61 19.97
N ALA A 90 8.13 4.29 19.02
CA ALA A 90 9.12 5.24 18.51
C ALA A 90 8.48 6.44 17.80
N CYS A 91 7.43 6.20 17.00
CA CYS A 91 6.70 7.27 16.32
C CYS A 91 5.94 8.14 17.34
N GLU A 92 5.24 7.54 18.29
CA GLU A 92 4.52 8.27 19.35
C GLU A 92 5.46 9.17 20.16
N ASP A 93 6.63 8.65 20.55
CA ASP A 93 7.63 9.43 21.27
C ASP A 93 8.26 10.55 20.42
N ALA A 94 8.28 10.41 19.09
CA ALA A 94 8.67 11.44 18.15
C ALA A 94 7.52 12.41 17.80
N GLY A 95 6.33 12.25 18.39
CA GLY A 95 5.15 13.07 18.10
C GLY A 95 4.48 12.78 16.75
N LEU A 96 4.70 11.59 16.17
CA LEU A 96 4.17 11.17 14.87
C LEU A 96 3.07 10.11 15.02
N VAL A 97 2.17 10.06 14.03
CA VAL A 97 1.14 9.01 13.93
C VAL A 97 1.71 7.80 13.18
N ALA A 98 1.90 6.69 13.87
CA ALA A 98 2.22 5.40 13.26
C ALA A 98 0.96 4.74 12.67
N THR A 99 1.02 4.34 11.41
CA THR A 99 -0.10 3.74 10.66
C THR A 99 0.31 2.37 10.09
N PRO A 100 -0.09 1.25 10.71
CA PRO A 100 0.19 -0.08 10.18
C PRO A 100 -0.50 -0.29 8.84
N SER A 101 0.26 -0.51 7.77
CA SER A 101 -0.27 -0.55 6.39
C SER A 101 0.64 -1.34 5.46
N ARG A 102 0.05 -2.12 4.55
CA ARG A 102 0.76 -2.70 3.40
C ARG A 102 0.89 -1.74 2.22
N ARG A 103 0.27 -0.56 2.27
CA ARG A 103 0.40 0.49 1.26
C ARG A 103 1.73 1.23 1.39
N THR A 104 2.82 0.47 1.30
CA THR A 104 4.21 0.93 1.41
C THR A 104 4.97 0.61 0.12
N TYR A 105 4.40 1.01 -1.01
CA TYR A 105 4.87 0.60 -2.33
C TYR A 105 6.26 1.17 -2.65
N THR A 106 6.50 2.43 -2.29
CA THR A 106 7.78 3.12 -2.49
C THR A 106 8.91 2.42 -1.73
N LEU A 107 8.65 2.09 -0.46
CA LEU A 107 9.56 1.38 0.42
C LEU A 107 9.80 -0.05 -0.04
N ASN A 108 8.76 -0.77 -0.47
CA ASN A 108 8.88 -2.13 -0.99
C ASN A 108 9.74 -2.16 -2.26
N HIS A 109 9.55 -1.20 -3.16
CA HIS A 109 10.41 -1.04 -4.33
C HIS A 109 11.87 -0.76 -3.93
N TRP A 110 12.09 0.19 -3.02
CA TRP A 110 13.43 0.53 -2.56
C TRP A 110 14.12 -0.65 -1.83
N LEU A 111 13.37 -1.42 -1.04
CA LEU A 111 13.87 -2.65 -0.41
C LEU A 111 14.31 -3.70 -1.45
N LYS A 112 13.53 -3.88 -2.53
CA LYS A 112 13.89 -4.78 -3.64
C LYS A 112 15.18 -4.33 -4.33
N GLN A 113 15.30 -3.04 -4.66
CA GLN A 113 16.54 -2.46 -5.21
C GLN A 113 17.72 -2.69 -4.28
N ARG A 114 17.58 -2.41 -2.98
CA ARG A 114 18.66 -2.63 -2.01
C ARG A 114 19.07 -4.10 -1.89
N GLN A 115 18.11 -5.01 -1.99
CA GLN A 115 18.37 -6.45 -1.94
C GLN A 115 19.15 -6.96 -3.16
N GLN A 116 18.96 -6.33 -4.31
CA GLN A 116 19.63 -6.70 -5.57
C GLN A 116 20.99 -6.01 -5.71
N ASP A 117 21.04 -4.69 -5.46
CA ASP A 117 22.17 -3.85 -5.87
C ASP A 117 23.04 -3.40 -4.70
N PHE A 118 22.46 -3.25 -3.49
CA PHE A 118 23.17 -2.69 -2.35
C PHE A 118 23.72 -3.75 -1.40
N TYR A 119 22.87 -4.57 -0.77
CA TYR A 119 23.31 -5.54 0.25
C TYR A 119 24.35 -6.54 -0.24
N PRO A 120 24.29 -7.09 -1.47
CA PRO A 120 25.31 -8.01 -1.96
C PRO A 120 26.73 -7.42 -2.04
N SER A 121 26.84 -6.09 -2.14
CA SER A 121 28.12 -5.38 -2.16
C SER A 121 28.70 -5.10 -0.76
N GLN A 122 27.91 -5.31 0.30
CA GLN A 122 28.31 -4.96 1.66
C GLN A 122 29.21 -6.03 2.28
N GLU A 123 30.19 -5.58 3.08
CA GLU A 123 30.99 -6.48 3.88
C GLU A 123 30.12 -7.27 4.86
N GLY A 124 30.35 -8.58 4.96
CA GLY A 124 29.55 -9.47 5.80
C GLY A 124 28.23 -9.91 5.19
N TYR A 125 27.95 -9.60 3.91
CA TYR A 125 26.77 -10.14 3.22
C TYR A 125 26.73 -11.67 3.27
N ASN A 126 25.55 -12.21 3.60
CA ASN A 126 25.31 -13.64 3.67
C ASN A 126 24.02 -14.00 2.93
N GLU A 127 24.17 -14.70 1.81
CA GLU A 127 23.05 -15.08 0.95
C GLU A 127 22.04 -16.01 1.65
N ALA A 128 22.50 -16.95 2.49
CA ALA A 128 21.62 -17.82 3.27
C ALA A 128 20.81 -17.04 4.32
N ALA A 129 21.30 -15.88 4.77
CA ALA A 129 20.57 -14.99 5.67
C ALA A 129 19.50 -14.16 4.94
N ALA A 130 19.60 -13.99 3.61
CA ALA A 130 18.67 -13.25 2.77
C ALA A 130 17.35 -14.00 2.52
N THR A 131 17.40 -15.33 2.44
CA THR A 131 16.24 -16.17 2.14
C THR A 131 15.20 -16.21 3.28
N ASN A 132 15.56 -15.75 4.48
CA ASN A 132 14.73 -15.81 5.70
C ASN A 132 14.07 -14.46 6.07
N ALA A 133 14.02 -13.48 5.15
CA ALA A 133 13.68 -12.08 5.49
C ALA A 133 12.19 -11.71 5.48
N SER A 134 11.29 -12.62 5.10
CA SER A 134 9.85 -12.33 4.97
C SER A 134 9.01 -13.40 5.67
N VAL A 135 8.31 -12.99 6.73
CA VAL A 135 7.14 -13.74 7.22
C VAL A 135 5.93 -13.13 6.53
N ALA A 136 5.41 -13.84 5.52
CA ALA A 136 4.14 -13.48 4.91
C ALA A 136 3.02 -13.79 5.91
N TYR A 137 2.23 -12.76 6.24
CA TYR A 137 1.04 -12.95 7.04
C TYR A 137 -0.17 -12.98 6.10
N PRO A 138 -0.98 -14.04 6.14
CA PRO A 138 -2.19 -14.09 5.32
C PRO A 138 -3.13 -12.95 5.72
N ALA A 139 -3.96 -12.52 4.76
CA ALA A 139 -5.12 -11.70 5.06
C ALA A 139 -6.09 -12.49 5.94
N LEU A 140 -6.86 -11.79 6.76
CA LEU A 140 -7.95 -12.40 7.52
C LEU A 140 -9.11 -12.75 6.59
N ASP A 141 -10.01 -13.60 7.08
CA ASP A 141 -11.28 -13.85 6.40
C ASP A 141 -12.07 -12.54 6.25
N ALA A 142 -12.73 -12.38 5.10
CA ALA A 142 -13.46 -11.17 4.81
C ALA A 142 -14.71 -11.07 5.69
N ILE A 143 -14.85 -9.95 6.40
CA ILE A 143 -16.03 -9.64 7.21
C ILE A 143 -16.87 -8.56 6.55
N ALA A 144 -18.12 -8.39 6.98
CA ALA A 144 -18.97 -7.34 6.43
C ALA A 144 -18.41 -5.95 6.77
N LEU A 145 -18.56 -5.00 5.84
CA LEU A 145 -18.29 -3.58 6.11
C LEU A 145 -19.15 -3.10 7.30
N PRO A 146 -18.61 -2.17 8.13
CA PRO A 146 -19.38 -1.52 9.18
C PRO A 146 -20.61 -0.81 8.62
N ASP A 147 -21.69 -0.72 9.38
CA ASP A 147 -22.97 -0.19 8.87
C ASP A 147 -22.86 1.26 8.34
N ALA A 148 -21.93 2.05 8.89
CA ALA A 148 -21.65 3.41 8.44
C ALA A 148 -21.31 3.50 6.94
N VAL A 149 -20.74 2.44 6.37
CA VAL A 149 -20.25 2.37 4.99
C VAL A 149 -20.67 1.14 4.22
N ARG A 150 -21.51 0.32 4.84
CA ARG A 150 -22.26 -0.66 4.08
C ARG A 150 -23.09 0.12 3.07
N GLY A 151 -22.96 -0.27 1.80
CA GLY A 151 -23.68 0.35 0.71
C GLY A 151 -25.19 0.37 0.99
N ASP A 152 -25.88 1.37 0.42
CA ASP A 152 -27.34 1.35 0.40
C ASP A 152 -27.82 0.17 -0.46
N ARG A 153 -29.05 -0.32 -0.24
CA ARG A 153 -29.67 -1.37 -1.06
C ARG A 153 -29.74 -1.00 -2.54
N SER A 154 -29.69 0.30 -2.86
CA SER A 154 -29.68 0.82 -4.23
C SER A 154 -28.29 1.00 -4.83
N ASP A 155 -27.22 0.81 -4.05
CA ASP A 155 -25.86 0.98 -4.56
C ASP A 155 -25.60 -0.06 -5.64
N LYS A 156 -25.02 0.40 -6.73
CA LYS A 156 -24.63 -0.44 -7.87
C LYS A 156 -23.13 -0.47 -7.96
N TRP A 157 -22.63 -1.49 -8.62
CA TRP A 157 -21.21 -1.58 -8.91
C TRP A 157 -20.99 -2.18 -10.28
N THR A 158 -19.79 -1.99 -10.81
CA THR A 158 -19.39 -2.58 -12.08
C THR A 158 -17.88 -2.80 -12.11
N PHE A 159 -17.46 -3.84 -12.83
CA PHE A 159 -16.07 -4.04 -13.20
C PHE A 159 -15.78 -3.27 -14.49
N VAL A 160 -14.64 -2.59 -14.51
CA VAL A 160 -14.18 -1.80 -15.66
C VAL A 160 -12.70 -2.07 -15.91
N SER A 161 -12.18 -1.57 -17.01
CA SER A 161 -10.74 -1.52 -17.23
C SER A 161 -10.38 -0.25 -17.98
N LEU A 162 -9.29 0.37 -17.58
CA LEU A 162 -8.68 1.52 -18.24
C LEU A 162 -7.30 1.11 -18.77
N GLU A 163 -6.83 1.77 -19.81
CA GLU A 163 -5.44 1.58 -20.26
C GLU A 163 -4.48 2.26 -19.29
N ALA A 164 -3.27 1.73 -19.13
CA ALA A 164 -2.25 2.32 -18.27
C ALA A 164 -1.96 3.80 -18.62
N SER A 165 -1.95 4.11 -19.92
CA SER A 165 -1.82 5.49 -20.44
C SER A 165 -2.89 6.45 -19.92
N ALA A 166 -4.11 5.98 -19.63
CA ALA A 166 -5.17 6.85 -19.11
C ALA A 166 -4.81 7.45 -17.74
N PHE A 167 -3.96 6.78 -16.96
CA PHE A 167 -3.54 7.26 -15.64
C PHE A 167 -2.46 8.34 -15.71
N GLU A 168 -1.90 8.66 -16.89
CA GLU A 168 -1.03 9.83 -17.09
C GLU A 168 -1.78 11.13 -16.78
N GLU A 169 -3.07 11.15 -17.06
CA GLU A 169 -3.98 12.28 -16.82
C GLU A 169 -4.65 12.22 -15.44
N MET A 170 -4.30 11.25 -14.57
CA MET A 170 -4.96 11.05 -13.27
C MET A 170 -4.93 12.30 -12.38
N LYS A 171 -3.86 13.10 -12.46
CA LYS A 171 -3.72 14.37 -11.74
C LYS A 171 -4.73 15.44 -12.17
N GLU A 172 -5.33 15.28 -13.35
CA GLU A 172 -6.29 16.21 -13.94
C GLU A 172 -7.74 15.82 -13.62
N TRP A 173 -7.96 14.59 -13.14
CA TRP A 173 -9.29 14.11 -12.75
C TRP A 173 -9.80 14.85 -11.49
N ASP A 174 -11.09 15.23 -11.47
CA ASP A 174 -11.73 15.75 -10.24
C ASP A 174 -11.97 14.60 -9.25
N ILE A 175 -10.96 14.37 -8.40
CA ILE A 175 -10.97 13.36 -7.34
C ILE A 175 -11.04 14.08 -5.98
N ARG A 176 -12.12 13.85 -5.22
CA ARG A 176 -12.27 14.44 -3.87
C ARG A 176 -11.44 13.73 -2.82
N PHE A 177 -11.43 12.42 -2.87
CA PHE A 177 -10.66 11.56 -1.99
C PHE A 177 -9.90 10.54 -2.82
N GLY A 178 -8.60 10.41 -2.62
CA GLY A 178 -7.87 9.44 -3.41
C GLY A 178 -6.41 9.39 -3.10
N GLU A 179 -5.79 8.33 -3.62
CA GLU A 179 -4.36 8.15 -3.51
C GLU A 179 -3.85 7.33 -4.70
N GLY A 180 -2.88 7.90 -5.42
CA GLY A 180 -2.16 7.23 -6.50
C GLY A 180 -0.84 6.62 -6.02
N PHE A 181 -0.04 6.19 -6.99
CA PHE A 181 1.39 5.90 -6.88
C PHE A 181 1.99 5.91 -8.30
N PRO A 182 3.31 6.11 -8.47
CA PRO A 182 3.95 6.07 -9.77
C PRO A 182 3.72 4.76 -10.50
N LEU A 183 3.12 4.81 -11.69
CA LEU A 183 2.89 3.58 -12.45
C LEU A 183 4.19 2.87 -12.83
N ALA A 184 5.32 3.58 -12.91
CA ALA A 184 6.65 2.99 -13.08
C ALA A 184 7.00 1.90 -12.04
N LEU A 185 6.29 1.82 -10.90
CA LEU A 185 6.40 0.70 -9.95
C LEU A 185 5.99 -0.65 -10.53
N ALA A 186 5.17 -0.64 -11.57
CA ALA A 186 4.77 -1.79 -12.37
C ALA A 186 5.21 -1.48 -13.81
N ASP A 187 6.15 -2.22 -14.35
CA ASP A 187 6.70 -2.02 -15.70
C ASP A 187 5.67 -2.37 -16.78
N LEU A 188 4.64 -1.54 -16.92
CA LEU A 188 3.45 -1.77 -17.74
C LEU A 188 3.56 -1.06 -19.08
N SER A 189 3.12 -1.72 -20.16
CA SER A 189 2.94 -1.04 -21.44
C SER A 189 1.76 -0.06 -21.39
N PRO A 190 1.78 1.05 -22.17
CA PRO A 190 0.70 2.04 -22.16
C PRO A 190 -0.70 1.50 -22.47
N ASP A 191 -0.79 0.43 -23.25
CA ASP A 191 -2.04 -0.26 -23.66
C ASP A 191 -2.48 -1.37 -22.69
N THR A 192 -1.66 -1.68 -21.68
CA THR A 192 -2.01 -2.67 -20.65
C THR A 192 -3.29 -2.26 -19.94
N LYS A 193 -4.27 -3.17 -19.89
CA LYS A 193 -5.54 -2.94 -19.19
C LYS A 193 -5.32 -3.06 -17.68
N ILE A 194 -5.57 -1.99 -16.96
CA ILE A 194 -5.64 -1.96 -15.50
C ILE A 194 -7.11 -2.14 -15.11
N PRO A 195 -7.48 -3.23 -14.41
CA PRO A 195 -8.85 -3.47 -14.05
C PRO A 195 -9.25 -2.62 -12.84
N GLY A 196 -10.53 -2.31 -12.74
CA GLY A 196 -11.06 -1.55 -11.63
C GLY A 196 -12.48 -1.95 -11.25
N PHE A 197 -12.88 -1.46 -10.09
CA PHE A 197 -14.21 -1.64 -9.55
C PHE A 197 -14.79 -0.26 -9.22
N ILE A 198 -15.95 0.07 -9.80
CA ILE A 198 -16.63 1.34 -9.53
C ILE A 198 -17.86 1.07 -8.68
N ILE A 199 -17.99 1.78 -7.56
CA ILE A 199 -19.20 1.83 -6.75
C ILE A 199 -19.98 3.10 -7.10
N TYR A 200 -21.26 2.92 -7.44
CA TYR A 200 -22.22 4.01 -7.65
C TYR A 200 -23.15 4.12 -6.44
N SER A 201 -23.12 5.26 -5.76
CA SER A 201 -23.92 5.49 -4.57
C SER A 201 -24.41 6.92 -4.45
N GLN A 202 -25.67 7.12 -4.05
CA GLN A 202 -26.17 8.44 -3.66
C GLN A 202 -25.42 9.02 -2.45
N ARG A 203 -24.73 8.18 -1.67
CA ARG A 203 -23.86 8.56 -0.55
C ARG A 203 -22.37 8.50 -0.92
N ALA A 204 -22.03 8.69 -2.19
CA ALA A 204 -20.66 8.58 -2.69
C ALA A 204 -19.62 9.40 -1.89
N LEU A 205 -19.94 10.66 -1.55
CA LEU A 205 -19.02 11.52 -0.80
C LEU A 205 -18.77 11.04 0.65
N PRO A 206 -19.80 10.77 1.48
CA PRO A 206 -19.60 10.14 2.80
C PRO A 206 -18.88 8.79 2.74
N LEU A 207 -19.21 7.95 1.74
CA LEU A 207 -18.58 6.66 1.56
C LEU A 207 -17.09 6.80 1.26
N ALA A 208 -16.73 7.70 0.35
CA ALA A 208 -15.34 7.95 -0.02
C ALA A 208 -14.54 8.53 1.16
N ALA A 209 -15.11 9.48 1.90
CA ALA A 209 -14.48 10.07 3.08
C ALA A 209 -14.14 9.02 4.15
N TRP A 210 -15.03 8.04 4.37
CA TRP A 210 -14.76 6.97 5.31
C TRP A 210 -13.73 5.97 4.78
N MET A 211 -13.78 5.62 3.47
CA MET A 211 -12.79 4.74 2.86
C MET A 211 -11.37 5.33 2.91
N SER A 212 -11.22 6.65 2.85
CA SER A 212 -9.93 7.32 3.07
C SER A 212 -9.30 7.04 4.44
N GLY A 213 -10.09 6.63 5.44
CA GLY A 213 -9.60 6.28 6.77
C GLY A 213 -9.07 4.85 6.90
N LEU A 214 -9.23 4.00 5.88
CA LEU A 214 -8.98 2.56 6.01
C LEU A 214 -7.60 2.07 5.57
N GLU A 215 -6.75 2.89 4.95
CA GLU A 215 -5.50 2.38 4.33
C GLU A 215 -5.78 1.28 3.30
N LEU A 216 -6.35 1.66 2.14
CA LEU A 216 -6.75 0.70 1.11
C LEU A 216 -5.53 0.03 0.44
N VAL A 217 -5.53 -1.30 0.43
CA VAL A 217 -4.40 -2.09 -0.07
C VAL A 217 -4.72 -2.78 -1.39
N ALA A 218 -5.76 -3.61 -1.43
CA ALA A 218 -6.06 -4.42 -2.61
C ALA A 218 -7.51 -4.88 -2.68
N LEU A 219 -8.02 -5.05 -3.89
CA LEU A 219 -9.24 -5.78 -4.20
C LEU A 219 -8.90 -7.23 -4.57
N LYS A 220 -9.63 -8.17 -3.99
CA LYS A 220 -9.48 -9.61 -4.26
C LYS A 220 -10.82 -10.29 -4.48
N PHE A 221 -10.96 -10.97 -5.61
CA PHE A 221 -12.03 -11.92 -5.83
C PHE A 221 -11.74 -13.23 -5.09
N LYS A 222 -12.69 -13.65 -4.24
CA LYS A 222 -12.63 -14.93 -3.52
C LYS A 222 -13.81 -15.77 -3.99
N SER A 223 -13.56 -16.96 -4.54
CA SER A 223 -14.61 -17.83 -5.08
C SER A 223 -15.26 -18.76 -4.05
N LYS A 224 -14.64 -18.92 -2.87
CA LYS A 224 -15.09 -19.81 -1.79
C LYS A 224 -14.97 -19.10 -0.43
N PRO A 225 -15.83 -19.42 0.55
CA PRO A 225 -16.97 -20.34 0.46
C PRO A 225 -18.13 -19.79 -0.38
N LEU A 226 -18.21 -18.47 -0.53
CA LEU A 226 -19.12 -17.78 -1.43
C LEU A 226 -18.32 -16.84 -2.35
N PRO A 227 -18.73 -16.65 -3.61
CA PRO A 227 -18.08 -15.70 -4.49
C PRO A 227 -18.29 -14.26 -4.03
N ILE A 228 -17.21 -13.57 -3.69
CA ILE A 228 -17.21 -12.18 -3.23
C ILE A 228 -16.07 -11.39 -3.86
N LEU A 229 -16.26 -10.08 -3.99
CA LEU A 229 -15.17 -9.13 -4.08
C LEU A 229 -14.87 -8.60 -2.68
N SER A 230 -13.62 -8.76 -2.24
CA SER A 230 -13.14 -8.28 -0.96
C SER A 230 -12.16 -7.12 -1.12
N LEU A 231 -12.19 -6.19 -0.17
CA LEU A 231 -11.24 -5.09 -0.03
C LEU A 231 -10.34 -5.38 1.16
N GLU A 232 -9.04 -5.47 0.92
CA GLU A 232 -8.05 -5.60 1.96
C GLU A 232 -7.51 -4.23 2.38
N THR A 233 -7.28 -4.07 3.67
CA THR A 233 -6.90 -2.78 4.28
C THR A 233 -5.87 -2.93 5.38
N GLY A 234 -5.10 -1.88 5.63
CA GLY A 234 -4.06 -1.86 6.66
C GLY A 234 -3.09 -3.03 6.52
N LEU A 235 -2.89 -3.79 7.61
CA LEU A 235 -1.99 -4.94 7.60
C LEU A 235 -2.65 -6.25 7.13
N SER A 236 -3.89 -6.52 7.53
CA SER A 236 -4.55 -7.84 7.39
C SER A 236 -6.04 -7.80 7.14
N ASP A 237 -6.69 -6.67 7.39
CA ASP A 237 -8.15 -6.63 7.46
C ASP A 237 -8.72 -6.85 6.07
N SER A 238 -9.86 -7.53 6.01
CA SER A 238 -10.52 -7.88 4.75
C SER A 238 -12.02 -7.64 4.90
N TRP A 239 -12.59 -6.92 3.96
CA TRP A 239 -13.98 -6.48 3.98
C TRP A 239 -14.72 -6.97 2.74
N ILE A 240 -15.95 -7.45 2.88
CA ILE A 240 -16.80 -7.80 1.75
C ILE A 240 -17.32 -6.49 1.12
N LEU A 241 -16.91 -6.20 -0.12
CA LEU A 241 -17.45 -5.07 -0.90
C LEU A 241 -18.70 -5.48 -1.68
N ALA A 242 -18.66 -6.65 -2.32
CA ALA A 242 -19.76 -7.13 -3.14
C ALA A 242 -19.89 -8.65 -3.04
N ASN A 243 -21.14 -9.10 -3.01
CA ASN A 243 -21.48 -10.51 -3.19
C ASN A 243 -21.73 -10.76 -4.68
N LEU A 244 -21.04 -11.74 -5.26
CA LEU A 244 -21.13 -12.09 -6.68
C LEU A 244 -22.05 -13.30 -6.81
N THR A 245 -23.35 -13.05 -6.72
CA THR A 245 -24.36 -14.10 -6.49
C THR A 245 -24.73 -14.92 -7.73
N ASP A 246 -24.39 -14.44 -8.93
CA ASP A 246 -24.71 -15.11 -10.19
C ASP A 246 -23.46 -15.51 -10.98
N GLN A 247 -23.65 -16.30 -12.04
CA GLN A 247 -22.54 -16.77 -12.88
C GLN A 247 -21.83 -15.63 -13.62
N SER A 248 -22.54 -14.53 -13.92
CA SER A 248 -21.99 -13.38 -14.61
C SER A 248 -20.99 -12.65 -13.72
N GLY A 249 -21.37 -12.29 -12.50
CA GLY A 249 -20.49 -11.64 -11.53
C GLY A 249 -19.30 -12.52 -11.14
N VAL A 250 -19.47 -13.85 -11.09
CA VAL A 250 -18.34 -14.78 -10.93
C VAL A 250 -17.37 -14.73 -12.11
N ALA A 251 -17.89 -14.66 -13.34
CA ALA A 251 -17.04 -14.55 -14.53
C ALA A 251 -16.30 -13.20 -14.59
N GLU A 252 -16.98 -12.10 -14.26
CA GLU A 252 -16.37 -10.78 -14.16
C GLU A 252 -15.30 -10.71 -13.07
N GLY A 253 -15.58 -11.26 -11.88
CA GLY A 253 -14.59 -11.33 -10.79
C GLY A 253 -13.34 -12.14 -11.15
N LYS A 254 -13.48 -13.23 -11.93
CA LYS A 254 -12.34 -13.97 -12.49
C LYS A 254 -11.59 -13.14 -13.53
N GLY A 255 -12.32 -12.51 -14.46
CA GLY A 255 -11.72 -11.64 -15.48
C GLY A 255 -10.96 -10.45 -14.86
N PHE A 256 -11.46 -9.92 -13.75
CA PHE A 256 -10.78 -8.90 -12.94
C PHE A 256 -9.43 -9.41 -12.43
N GLU A 257 -9.37 -10.59 -11.80
CA GLU A 257 -8.11 -11.17 -11.32
C GLU A 257 -7.14 -11.50 -12.46
N ASP A 258 -7.64 -12.07 -13.56
CA ASP A 258 -6.81 -12.38 -14.74
C ASP A 258 -6.19 -11.11 -15.34
N THR A 259 -6.96 -10.03 -15.40
CA THR A 259 -6.48 -8.73 -15.89
C THR A 259 -5.51 -8.09 -14.89
N LYS A 260 -5.79 -8.20 -13.58
CA LYS A 260 -4.94 -7.66 -12.51
C LYS A 260 -3.57 -8.34 -12.51
N ASN A 261 -3.53 -9.65 -12.76
CA ASN A 261 -2.28 -10.40 -12.89
C ASN A 261 -1.45 -9.93 -14.09
N LYS A 262 -2.09 -9.63 -15.22
CA LYS A 262 -1.41 -9.07 -16.41
C LYS A 262 -0.93 -7.63 -16.20
N ALA A 263 -1.56 -6.91 -15.27
CA ALA A 263 -1.17 -5.57 -14.85
C ALA A 263 -0.22 -5.58 -13.64
N GLU A 264 0.51 -6.67 -13.39
CA GLU A 264 1.48 -6.79 -12.27
C GLU A 264 0.89 -6.43 -10.90
N GLY A 265 -0.38 -6.79 -10.69
CA GLY A 265 -1.12 -6.52 -9.45
C GLY A 265 -1.76 -5.14 -9.38
N VAL A 266 -1.53 -4.25 -10.35
CA VAL A 266 -2.12 -2.90 -10.39
C VAL A 266 -3.60 -2.98 -10.73
N HIS A 267 -4.41 -2.25 -9.96
CA HIS A 267 -5.86 -2.15 -10.14
C HIS A 267 -6.38 -0.88 -9.44
N PHE A 268 -7.66 -0.57 -9.55
CA PHE A 268 -8.23 0.59 -8.87
C PHE A 268 -9.62 0.36 -8.26
N LEU A 269 -9.94 1.18 -7.26
CA LEU A 269 -11.27 1.34 -6.70
C LEU A 269 -11.73 2.78 -6.94
N ALA A 270 -12.93 2.94 -7.48
CA ALA A 270 -13.54 4.25 -7.67
C ALA A 270 -14.94 4.32 -7.03
N ILE A 271 -15.32 5.52 -6.58
CA ILE A 271 -16.65 5.81 -6.04
C ILE A 271 -17.20 7.03 -6.75
N GLN A 272 -18.38 6.88 -7.34
CA GLN A 272 -19.08 7.93 -8.06
C GLN A 272 -20.53 8.04 -7.58
N PRO A 273 -21.15 9.22 -7.69
CA PRO A 273 -22.56 9.37 -7.38
C PRO A 273 -23.44 8.60 -8.36
N ARG A 274 -23.10 8.66 -9.66
CA ARG A 274 -23.85 8.04 -10.77
C ARG A 274 -22.90 7.75 -11.96
N PRO A 275 -23.27 6.85 -12.89
CA PRO A 275 -22.41 6.46 -14.02
C PRO A 275 -22.15 7.56 -15.07
N ASP A 276 -23.02 8.56 -15.15
CA ASP A 276 -23.00 9.65 -16.14
C ASP A 276 -22.17 10.86 -15.70
N VAL A 277 -21.43 10.77 -14.59
CA VAL A 277 -20.70 11.90 -13.99
C VAL A 277 -19.20 11.71 -14.16
N GLU A 278 -18.52 12.73 -14.70
CA GLU A 278 -17.06 12.74 -14.92
C GLU A 278 -16.28 13.24 -13.69
N THR A 279 -16.74 12.91 -12.48
CA THR A 279 -16.07 13.26 -11.22
C THR A 279 -16.05 12.06 -10.29
N PHE A 280 -14.98 11.92 -9.51
CA PHE A 280 -14.83 10.85 -8.53
C PHE A 280 -14.97 11.42 -7.11
N SER A 281 -15.94 10.89 -6.36
CA SER A 281 -15.96 11.11 -4.91
C SER A 281 -14.77 10.42 -4.25
N GLY A 282 -14.39 9.24 -4.75
CA GLY A 282 -13.24 8.46 -4.30
C GLY A 282 -12.51 7.81 -5.47
N PHE A 283 -11.18 7.83 -5.49
CA PHE A 283 -10.38 7.07 -6.45
C PHE A 283 -9.03 6.64 -5.84
N TRP A 284 -8.79 5.33 -5.77
CA TRP A 284 -7.52 4.80 -5.26
C TRP A 284 -6.90 3.88 -6.29
N LEU A 285 -5.66 4.19 -6.68
CA LEU A 285 -4.79 3.25 -7.36
C LEU A 285 -4.20 2.31 -6.32
N LEU A 286 -4.32 1.01 -6.57
CA LEU A 286 -3.97 -0.08 -5.66
C LEU A 286 -2.99 -1.02 -6.34
N LYS A 287 -2.15 -1.67 -5.55
CA LYS A 287 -1.26 -2.72 -6.03
C LYS A 287 -1.27 -3.90 -5.06
N ASP A 288 -1.56 -5.08 -5.60
CA ASP A 288 -1.37 -6.36 -4.94
C ASP A 288 0.08 -6.83 -5.19
N ASP A 289 0.68 -7.47 -4.18
CA ASP A 289 2.06 -8.00 -4.22
C ASP A 289 2.07 -9.52 -4.41
#